data_AF-W1XKR6-F1
#
_entry.id   AF-W1XKR6-F1
#
_cell.length_a   1.000
_cell.length_b   1.000
_cell.length_c   1.000
_cell.angle_alpha   90.00
_cell.angle_beta   90.00
_cell.angle_gamma   90.00
#
_symmetry.space_group_name_H-M   'P 1'
#
loop_
_entity.id
_entity.type
_entity.pdbx_description
1 polymer ?
#
loop_
_entity_poly.entity_id
_entity_poly.type
_entity_poly.pdbx_seq_one_letter_code
_entity_poly.pdbx_strand_id
1 'polypeptide(L)' 'MLHTLHRSPWLTDFAALLRLLSEGDELLLLQDGVTAAVDGNRYLESLRNAP' A
#
# COMPACT_ATOMS: atom_id res chain seq x y z
N MET A 1 -12.23 -0.97 6.84
CA MET A 1 -11.31 -1.61 7.82
C MET A 1 -9.94 -0.96 7.73
N LEU A 2 -9.09 -1.07 8.75
CA LEU A 2 -7.74 -0.51 8.71
C LEU A 2 -6.71 -1.59 8.33
N HIS A 3 -6.08 -1.45 7.17
CA HIS A 3 -4.95 -2.25 6.72
C HIS A 3 -3.64 -1.57 7.11
N THR A 4 -2.60 -2.36 7.39
CA THR A 4 -1.27 -1.83 7.74
C THR A 4 -0.18 -2.43 6.87
N LEU A 5 0.63 -1.59 6.24
CA LEU A 5 1.85 -1.99 5.56
C LEU A 5 3.07 -1.49 6.34
N HIS A 6 3.79 -2.43 6.96
CA HIS A 6 4.98 -2.14 7.77
C HIS A 6 6.30 -2.56 7.10
N ARG A 7 6.23 -3.30 5.99
CA ARG A 7 7.41 -3.72 5.21
C ARG A 7 7.48 -2.95 3.90
N SER A 8 8.70 -2.85 3.39
CA SER A 8 8.96 -2.36 2.04
C SER A 8 8.02 -3.00 1.00
N PRO A 9 7.41 -2.22 0.09
CA PRO A 9 6.53 -2.76 -0.95
C PRO A 9 7.27 -3.67 -1.93
N TRP A 10 8.60 -3.56 -2.03
CA TRP A 10 9.44 -4.46 -2.83
C TRP A 10 9.64 -5.85 -2.20
N LEU A 11 9.40 -5.98 -0.90
CA LEU A 11 9.54 -7.24 -0.13
C LEU A 11 8.18 -7.76 0.36
N THR A 12 7.09 -7.30 -0.27
CA THR A 12 5.72 -7.63 0.08
C THR A 12 4.99 -8.12 -1.16
N ASP A 13 4.07 -9.08 -1.00
CA ASP A 13 3.12 -9.40 -2.06
C ASP A 13 2.08 -8.27 -2.17
N PHE A 14 2.49 -7.22 -2.89
CA PHE A 14 1.72 -6.00 -3.01
C PHE A 14 0.42 -6.21 -3.80
N ALA A 15 0.43 -7.14 -4.76
CA ALA A 15 -0.76 -7.46 -5.54
C ALA A 15 -1.83 -8.15 -4.69
N ALA A 16 -1.43 -9.02 -3.75
CA ALA A 16 -2.35 -9.61 -2.78
C ALA A 16 -2.92 -8.56 -1.83
N LEU A 17 -2.09 -7.63 -1.33
CA LEU A 17 -2.55 -6.53 -0.48
C LEU A 17 -3.64 -5.69 -1.18
N LEU A 18 -3.40 -5.27 -2.42
CA LEU A 18 -4.37 -4.46 -3.18
C LEU A 18 -5.71 -5.16 -3.39
N ARG A 19 -5.72 -6.48 -3.56
CA ARG A 19 -6.96 -7.28 -3.70
C ARG A 19 -7.80 -7.36 -2.43
N LEU A 20 -7.24 -7.01 -1.28
CA LEU A 20 -7.96 -6.99 0.00
C LEU A 20 -8.58 -5.63 0.31
N LEU A 21 -8.23 -4.58 -0.44
CA LEU A 21 -8.78 -3.24 -0.25
C LEU A 21 -10.19 -3.16 -0.84
N SER A 22 -11.11 -2.61 -0.05
CA SER A 22 -12.49 -2.32 -0.43
C SER A 22 -12.82 -0.85 -0.18
N GLU A 23 -13.86 -0.33 -0.84
CA GLU A 23 -14.30 1.06 -0.64
C GLU A 23 -14.56 1.37 0.84
N GLY A 24 -13.98 2.46 1.33
CA GLY A 24 -14.04 2.88 2.73
C GLY A 24 -13.03 2.18 3.66
N ASP A 25 -12.16 1.32 3.11
CA ASP A 25 -10.97 0.87 3.83
C ASP A 25 -9.90 1.95 3.87
N GLU A 26 -9.05 1.88 4.90
CA GLU A 26 -7.88 2.75 5.04
C GLU A 26 -6.61 1.89 5.04
N LEU A 27 -5.53 2.41 4.45
CA LEU A 27 -4.21 1.79 4.48
C LEU A 27 -3.22 2.71 5.21
N LEU A 28 -2.74 2.27 6.37
CA LEU A 28 -1.67 2.93 7.10
C LEU A 28 -0.31 2.40 6.65
N LEU A 29 0.54 3.31 6.16
CA LEU A 29 1.94 3.04 5.89
C LEU A 29 2.77 3.41 7.13
N LEU A 30 3.59 2.48 7.59
CA LEU A 30 4.48 2.68 8.73
C LEU A 30 5.79 1.90 8.53
N GLN A 31 6.81 2.19 9.35
CA GLN A 31 8.14 1.54 9.24
C GLN A 31 8.66 1.60 7.78
N ASP A 32 9.14 0.51 7.21
CA ASP A 32 9.64 0.48 5.82
C ASP A 32 8.51 0.61 4.78
N GLY A 33 7.25 0.42 5.18
CA GLY A 33 6.09 0.58 4.32
C GLY A 33 5.89 2.01 3.82
N VAL A 34 6.42 3.01 4.55
CA VAL A 34 6.36 4.43 4.13
C VAL A 34 7.09 4.68 2.80
N THR A 35 8.01 3.79 2.41
CA THR A 35 8.74 3.92 1.14
C THR A 35 7.81 3.81 -0.08
N ALA A 36 6.61 3.21 0.07
CA ALA A 36 5.58 3.19 -0.97
C ALA A 36 4.95 4.57 -1.26
N ALA A 37 5.05 5.52 -0.33
CA ALA A 37 4.52 6.88 -0.47
C ALA A 37 5.50 7.89 -1.10
N VAL A 38 6.72 7.46 -1.42
CA VAL A 38 7.71 8.34 -2.05
C VAL A 38 7.22 8.72 -3.44
N ASP A 39 7.26 10.01 -3.77
CA ASP A 39 6.82 10.51 -5.08
C ASP A 39 7.66 9.88 -6.21
N GLY A 40 7.01 9.47 -7.30
CA GLY A 40 7.64 8.70 -8.38
C GLY A 40 7.91 7.21 -8.07
N ASN A 41 7.50 6.70 -6.92
CA ASN A 41 7.59 5.27 -6.61
C ASN A 41 6.64 4.44 -7.50
N ARG A 42 7.14 3.30 -8.00
CA ARG A 42 6.40 2.33 -8.85
C ARG A 42 5.02 1.94 -8.28
N TYR A 43 4.88 1.84 -6.97
CA TYR A 43 3.68 1.34 -6.28
C TYR A 43 2.66 2.44 -5.94
N LEU A 44 3.06 3.71 -6.00
CA LEU A 44 2.22 4.84 -5.57
C LEU A 44 0.95 4.98 -6.42
N GLU A 45 1.07 4.83 -7.74
CA GLU A 45 -0.07 4.89 -8.65
C GLU A 45 -1.07 3.75 -8.41
N SER A 46 -0.60 2.55 -8.05
CA SER A 46 -1.51 1.45 -7.71
C SER A 46 -2.28 1.70 -6.42
N LEU A 47 -1.69 2.39 -5.43
CA LEU A 47 -2.37 2.81 -4.21
C LEU A 47 -3.40 3.91 -4.47
N ARG A 48 -3.09 4.88 -5.34
CA ARG A 48 -4.01 5.96 -5.71
C ARG A 48 -5.23 5.47 -6.48
N ASN A 49 -5.09 4.36 -7.21
CA ASN A 49 -6.15 3.74 -7.98
C ASN A 49 -6.84 2.56 -7.27
N ALA A 50 -6.47 2.28 -6.01
CA ALA A 50 -7.17 1.30 -5.20
C ALA A 50 -8.58 1.82 -4.84
N PRO A 51 -9.58 0.93 -4.72
CA PRO A 51 -10.96 1.29 -4.39
C PRO A 51 -11.08 1.92 -2.99
#